data_AF-D8FYJ3-F1
#
_entry.id   AF-D8FYJ3-F1
#
_cell.length_a   1.000
_cell.length_b   1.000
_cell.length_c   1.000
_cell.angle_alpha   90.00
_cell.angle_beta   90.00
_cell.angle_gamma   90.00
#
_symmetry.space_group_name_H-M   'P 1'
#
loop_
_entity.id
_entity.type
_entity.pdbx_description
1 polymer ?
#
loop_
_entity_poly.entity_id
_entity_poly.type
_entity_poly.pdbx_seq_one_letter_code
_entity_poly.pdbx_strand_id
1 'polypeptide(L)' 'MIPNLSIMTNAELKRYISEHRNDSQAFEAAMEVLMSRRNPANRHPYPFELANPEIEVEAIFKRKLNHVE' A
#
# COMPACT_ATOMS: atom_id res chain seq x y z
N MET A 1 -9.87 -7.81 -18.28
CA MET A 1 -9.22 -8.89 -17.51
C MET A 1 -8.32 -8.22 -16.49
N ILE A 2 -8.48 -8.52 -15.20
CA ILE A 2 -7.56 -8.03 -14.17
C ILE A 2 -6.25 -8.81 -14.38
N PRO A 3 -5.12 -8.14 -14.64
CA PRO A 3 -3.84 -8.83 -14.77
C PRO A 3 -3.55 -9.63 -13.50
N ASN A 4 -2.84 -10.76 -13.62
CA ASN A 4 -2.49 -11.53 -12.43
C ASN A 4 -1.39 -10.80 -11.64
N LEU A 5 -1.80 -9.92 -10.72
CA LEU A 5 -0.91 -9.07 -9.93
C LEU A 5 0.02 -9.88 -9.03
N SER A 6 -0.38 -11.09 -8.63
CA SER A 6 0.39 -11.95 -7.72
C SER A 6 1.72 -12.42 -8.30
N ILE A 7 1.85 -12.53 -9.64
CA ILE A 7 3.06 -12.98 -10.33
C ILE A 7 4.01 -11.83 -10.70
N MET A 8 3.52 -10.58 -10.68
CA MET A 8 4.33 -9.41 -11.02
C MET A 8 5.45 -9.20 -10.00
N THR A 9 6.61 -8.75 -10.42
CA THR A 9 7.68 -8.27 -9.54
C THR A 9 7.26 -6.99 -8.80
N ASN A 10 7.97 -6.63 -7.73
CA ASN A 10 7.70 -5.37 -7.03
C ASN A 10 7.92 -4.14 -7.92
N ALA A 11 8.79 -4.22 -8.93
CA ALA A 11 9.01 -3.14 -9.89
C ALA A 11 7.80 -2.98 -10.83
N GLU A 12 7.28 -4.11 -11.34
CA GLU A 12 6.09 -4.13 -12.20
C GLU A 12 4.84 -3.67 -11.45
N LEU A 13 4.65 -4.10 -10.19
CA LEU A 13 3.54 -3.62 -9.36
C LEU A 13 3.61 -2.11 -9.14
N LYS A 14 4.79 -1.56 -8.82
CA LYS A 14 4.96 -0.10 -8.66
C LYS A 14 4.65 0.66 -9.95
N ARG A 15 5.07 0.11 -11.10
CA ARG A 15 4.77 0.69 -12.42
C ARG A 15 3.28 0.64 -12.71
N TYR A 16 2.63 -0.49 -12.49
CA TYR A 16 1.20 -0.68 -12.65
C TYR A 16 0.40 0.30 -11.78
N ILE A 17 0.73 0.42 -10.48
CA ILE A 17 0.13 1.41 -9.57
C ILE A 17 0.29 2.84 -10.13
N SER A 18 1.44 3.17 -10.71
CA SER A 18 1.68 4.50 -11.28
C SER A 18 0.92 4.75 -12.57
N GLU A 19 0.67 3.73 -13.38
CA GLU A 19 -0.11 3.82 -14.63
C GLU A 19 -1.62 3.86 -14.35
N HIS A 20 -2.05 3.25 -13.24
CA HIS A 20 -3.45 3.10 -12.85
C HIS A 20 -3.85 3.98 -11.63
N ARG A 21 -3.21 5.14 -11.43
CA ARG A 21 -3.45 6.02 -10.26
C ARG A 21 -4.91 6.48 -10.10
N ASN A 22 -5.64 6.61 -11.21
CA ASN A 22 -7.02 7.10 -11.23
C ASN A 22 -8.05 5.96 -11.30
N ASP A 23 -7.60 4.71 -11.39
CA ASP A 23 -8.45 3.53 -11.35
C ASP A 23 -8.37 2.95 -9.94
N SER A 24 -9.34 3.28 -9.09
CA SER A 24 -9.34 2.89 -7.68
C SER A 24 -9.23 1.38 -7.51
N GLN A 25 -9.94 0.60 -8.33
CA GLN A 25 -9.94 -0.85 -8.23
C GLN A 25 -8.58 -1.45 -8.62
N ALA A 26 -7.99 -0.99 -9.73
CA ALA A 26 -6.68 -1.46 -10.16
C ALA A 26 -5.57 -1.01 -9.19
N PHE A 27 -5.66 0.22 -8.69
CA PHE A 27 -4.73 0.76 -7.71
C PHE A 27 -4.76 -0.03 -6.40
N GLU A 28 -5.95 -0.22 -5.83
CA GLU A 28 -6.13 -0.94 -4.57
C GLU A 28 -5.65 -2.39 -4.67
N ALA A 29 -6.05 -3.11 -5.71
CA ALA A 29 -5.65 -4.51 -5.89
C ALA A 29 -4.11 -4.65 -6.00
N ALA A 30 -3.43 -3.74 -6.71
CA ALA A 30 -1.98 -3.79 -6.85
C ALA A 30 -1.25 -3.34 -5.59
N MET A 31 -1.80 -2.37 -4.86
CA MET A 31 -1.24 -1.89 -3.60
C MET A 31 -1.34 -2.95 -2.50
N GLU A 32 -2.45 -3.68 -2.43
CA GLU A 32 -2.64 -4.80 -1.51
C GLU A 32 -1.58 -5.89 -1.71
N VAL A 33 -1.36 -6.31 -2.95
CA VAL A 33 -0.31 -7.30 -3.28
C VAL A 33 1.08 -6.78 -2.92
N LEU A 34 1.36 -5.49 -3.17
CA LEU A 34 2.65 -4.91 -2.82
C LEU A 34 2.87 -4.86 -1.29
N MET A 35 1.85 -4.54 -0.52
CA MET A 35 1.93 -4.45 0.95
C MET A 35 1.95 -5.82 1.63
N SER A 36 1.24 -6.82 1.09
CA SER A 36 1.25 -8.20 1.62
C SER A 36 2.64 -8.85 1.52
N ARG A 37 3.47 -8.45 0.56
CA ARG A 37 4.86 -8.93 0.42
C ARG A 37 5.84 -8.33 1.42
N ARG A 38 5.45 -7.29 2.17
CA ARG A 38 6.35 -6.71 3.19
C ARG A 38 6.55 -7.68 4.35
N ASN A 39 7.74 -7.59 4.94
CA ASN A 39 8.10 -8.31 6.16
C ASN A 39 7.00 -8.09 7.23
N PRO A 40 6.40 -9.16 7.78
CA PRO A 40 5.39 -9.08 8.82
C PRO A 40 5.81 -8.21 10.02
N ALA A 41 7.09 -8.22 10.39
CA ALA A 41 7.62 -7.44 11.51
C ALA A 41 7.48 -5.92 11.34
N ASN A 42 7.43 -5.43 10.10
CA ASN A 42 7.30 -4.02 9.75
C ASN A 42 6.04 -3.73 8.93
N ARG A 43 5.05 -4.64 8.98
CA ARG A 43 3.81 -4.50 8.23
C ARG A 43 2.92 -3.49 8.93
N HIS A 44 2.66 -2.37 8.26
CA HIS A 44 1.55 -1.50 8.64
C HIS A 44 0.24 -2.08 8.13
N PRO A 45 -0.88 -1.86 8.84
CA PRO A 45 -2.20 -2.24 8.35
C PRO A 45 -2.46 -1.63 6.97
N TYR A 46 -3.25 -2.34 6.15
CA TYR A 46 -3.60 -1.87 4.82
C TYR A 46 -4.50 -0.63 4.95
N PRO A 47 -4.16 0.52 4.34
CA PRO A 47 -4.87 1.78 4.60
C PRO A 47 -6.37 1.75 4.33
N PHE A 48 -6.83 0.90 3.40
CA PHE A 48 -8.24 0.77 3.02
C PHE A 48 -9.04 -0.15 3.95
N GLU A 49 -8.36 -0.89 4.85
CA GLU A 49 -9.01 -1.71 5.89
C GLU A 49 -9.09 -0.96 7.24
N LEU A 50 -8.58 0.26 7.32
CA LEU A 50 -8.61 1.08 8.53
C LEU A 50 -10.02 1.58 8.80
N ALA A 51 -10.44 1.56 10.08
CA ALA A 51 -11.76 2.05 10.47
C ALA A 51 -11.88 3.57 10.30
N ASN A 52 -10.78 4.29 10.51
CA ASN A 52 -10.66 5.70 10.17
C ASN A 52 -9.30 5.98 9.51
N PRO A 53 -9.19 5.84 8.17
CA PRO A 53 -7.94 5.93 7.45
C PRO A 53 -7.21 7.25 7.68
N GLU A 54 -7.92 8.39 7.74
CA GLU A 54 -7.30 9.71 7.91
C GLU A 54 -6.57 9.82 9.24
N ILE A 55 -7.24 9.50 10.35
CA ILE A 55 -6.68 9.62 11.70
C ILE A 55 -5.54 8.62 11.91
N GLU A 56 -5.74 7.37 11.49
CA GLU A 56 -4.78 6.29 11.72
C GLU A 56 -3.51 6.47 10.87
N VAL A 57 -3.65 6.89 9.61
CA VAL A 57 -2.49 7.22 8.76
C VAL A 57 -1.75 8.43 9.29
N GLU A 58 -2.45 9.48 9.71
CA GLU A 58 -1.84 10.68 10.30
C GLU A 58 -1.04 10.32 11.57
N ALA A 59 -1.57 9.47 12.43
CA ALA A 59 -0.87 8.99 13.63
C ALA A 59 0.42 8.23 13.29
N ILE A 60 0.41 7.39 12.24
CA ILE A 60 1.60 6.68 11.76
C ILE A 60 2.66 7.68 11.25
N PHE A 61 2.25 8.68 10.48
CA PHE A 61 3.17 9.71 9.97
C PHE A 61 3.77 10.54 11.11
N LYS A 62 2.95 11.01 12.06
CA LYS A 62 3.41 11.75 13.24
C LYS A 62 4.40 10.94 14.08
N ARG A 63 4.12 9.65 14.32
CA ARG A 63 5.04 8.76 15.05
C ARG A 63 6.40 8.64 14.36
N LYS A 64 6.44 8.54 13.03
CA LYS A 64 7.69 8.47 12.26
C LYS A 64 8.46 9.79 12.26
N LEU A 65 7.77 10.92 12.12
CA LEU A 65 8.36 12.26 12.18
C LEU A 65 8.97 12.57 13.55
N ASN A 66 8.34 12.08 14.63
CA ASN A 66 8.85 12.25 16.00
C ASN A 66 9.94 11.24 16.38
N HIS A 67 10.32 10.34 15.47
CA HIS A 67 11.45 9.40 15.61
C HIS A 67 12.64 9.84 14.73
N VAL A 68 12.81 11.14 14.54
CA VAL A 68 14.08 11.71 14.09
C VAL A 68 15.00 11.82 15.31
N GLU A 69 15.70 10.73 15.62
CA GLU A 69 16.99 10.77 16.31
C GLU A 69 18.12 10.83 15.27
#